data_AF-A0A956K9F1-F1
#
_entry.id   AF-A0A956K9F1-F1
#
_cell.length_a   1.000
_cell.length_b   1.000
_cell.length_c   1.000
_cell.angle_alpha   90.00
_cell.angle_beta   90.00
_cell.angle_gamma   90.00
#
_symmetry.space_group_name_H-M   'P 1'
#
loop_
_entity.id
_entity.type
_entity.pdbx_description
1 polymer ?
#
loop_
_entity_poly.entity_id
_entity_poly.type
_entity_poly.pdbx_seq_one_letter_code
_entity_poly.pdbx_strand_id
1 'polypeptide(L)'
;MADTDAMRLPRLFTRLHITPTPLAAAEVAAHVAALRAVFATSLSADAAARFAIPAAFEAYLHAAGGDQYDGAVTLWSLAGMVRSTEVWARLRGCDDPDERPADGPWVHFASYGDKHWLFLCCDRAHPEFGNVAEGYDVVPWMDEDELDYNMRGALVDPWGDESPPDARWTFDALLELLADRAAAPAR
;
A
#
# COMPACT_ATOMS: atom_id res chain seq x y z
N MET A 1 -4.94 -10.19 28.74
CA MET A 1 -4.45 -10.79 27.50
C MET A 1 -5.53 -10.51 26.48
N ALA A 2 -5.36 -9.43 25.72
CA ALA A 2 -6.34 -9.05 24.70
C ALA A 2 -6.30 -10.12 23.61
N ASP A 3 -7.48 -10.56 23.21
CA ASP A 3 -7.70 -11.49 22.11
C ASP A 3 -7.05 -10.89 20.84
N THR A 4 -5.85 -11.36 20.47
CA THR A 4 -5.19 -11.06 19.20
C THR A 4 -5.86 -11.89 18.11
N ASP A 5 -7.19 -11.80 18.05
CA ASP A 5 -8.00 -12.30 16.95
C ASP A 5 -7.58 -11.46 15.75
N ALA A 6 -6.68 -12.02 14.93
CA ALA A 6 -6.04 -11.39 13.80
C ALA A 6 -7.07 -10.56 13.03
N MET A 7 -6.94 -9.23 13.11
CA MET A 7 -7.80 -8.33 12.37
C MET A 7 -7.50 -8.52 10.90
N ARG A 8 -8.25 -9.41 10.24
CA ARG A 8 -8.25 -9.57 8.79
C ARG A 8 -8.37 -8.17 8.17
N LEU A 9 -7.53 -7.83 7.19
CA LEU A 9 -7.57 -6.56 6.44
C LEU A 9 -8.99 -5.98 6.22
N PRO A 10 -10.01 -6.77 5.85
CA PRO A 10 -11.40 -6.33 5.81
C PRO A 10 -11.92 -5.64 7.07
N ARG A 11 -11.61 -6.18 8.26
CA ARG A 11 -12.01 -5.62 9.56
C ARG A 11 -11.27 -4.33 9.88
N LEU A 12 -10.01 -4.19 9.49
CA LEU A 12 -9.24 -2.94 9.65
C LEU A 12 -9.92 -1.77 8.95
N PHE A 13 -10.25 -1.97 7.68
CA PHE A 13 -10.89 -0.92 6.87
C PHE A 13 -12.37 -0.69 7.21
N THR A 14 -13.03 -1.58 7.96
CA THR A 14 -14.44 -1.36 8.35
C THR A 14 -14.66 -0.19 9.31
N ARG A 15 -13.61 0.31 9.96
CA ARG A 15 -13.69 1.45 10.89
C ARG A 15 -13.26 2.78 10.27
N LEU A 16 -12.78 2.74 9.03
CA LEU A 16 -12.23 3.92 8.40
C LEU A 16 -13.35 4.83 7.91
N HIS A 17 -13.42 6.03 8.48
CA HIS A 17 -14.33 7.06 8.05
C HIS A 17 -13.75 7.81 6.85
N ILE A 18 -14.19 7.42 5.66
CA ILE A 18 -13.82 8.10 4.41
C ILE A 18 -14.65 9.37 4.29
N THR A 19 -14.00 10.54 4.30
CA THR A 19 -14.62 11.79 3.85
C THR A 19 -14.18 12.04 2.40
N PRO A 20 -15.03 11.78 1.41
CA PRO A 20 -14.65 11.93 0.01
C PRO A 20 -14.27 13.37 -0.30
N THR A 21 -13.05 13.55 -0.79
CA THR A 21 -12.53 14.80 -1.35
C THR A 21 -12.18 14.54 -2.81
N PRO A 22 -13.15 14.64 -3.73
CA PRO A 22 -12.91 14.32 -5.13
C PRO A 22 -11.79 15.15 -5.72
N LEU A 23 -10.89 14.50 -6.46
CA LEU A 23 -9.74 15.16 -7.08
C LEU A 23 -9.98 15.40 -8.57
N ALA A 24 -9.54 16.56 -9.05
CA ALA A 24 -9.59 16.86 -10.47
C ALA A 24 -8.62 15.96 -11.24
N ALA A 25 -8.96 15.62 -12.49
CA ALA A 25 -8.10 14.78 -13.33
C ALA A 25 -6.69 15.35 -13.54
N ALA A 26 -6.55 16.67 -13.59
CA ALA A 26 -5.25 17.32 -13.67
C ALA A 26 -4.40 17.08 -12.40
N GLU A 27 -5.03 17.07 -11.22
CA GLU A 27 -4.35 16.81 -9.95
C GLU A 27 -3.90 15.36 -9.86
N VAL A 28 -4.78 14.41 -10.22
CA VAL A 28 -4.43 12.99 -10.28
C VAL A 28 -3.27 12.76 -11.24
N ALA A 29 -3.35 13.30 -12.46
CA ALA A 29 -2.28 13.19 -13.46
C ALA A 29 -0.94 13.75 -12.98
N ALA A 30 -0.96 14.89 -12.27
CA ALA A 30 0.26 15.50 -11.73
C ALA A 30 0.95 14.60 -10.68
N HIS A 31 0.18 13.97 -9.79
CA HIS A 31 0.74 13.07 -8.78
C HIS A 31 1.19 11.73 -9.38
N VAL A 32 0.48 11.22 -10.39
CA VAL A 32 0.93 10.04 -11.17
C VAL A 32 2.27 10.34 -11.85
N ALA A 33 2.45 11.54 -12.41
CA ALA A 33 3.74 11.95 -12.96
C ALA A 33 4.83 12.03 -11.88
N ALA A 34 4.50 12.52 -10.67
CA ALA A 34 5.43 12.57 -9.55
C ALA A 34 5.85 11.17 -9.07
N LEU A 35 4.91 10.22 -8.93
CA LEU A 35 5.23 8.82 -8.62
C LEU A 35 6.14 8.20 -9.68
N ARG A 36 5.86 8.45 -10.97
CA ARG A 36 6.72 7.99 -12.06
C ARG A 36 8.15 8.53 -11.93
N ALA A 37 8.31 9.79 -11.55
CA ALA A 37 9.62 10.42 -11.34
C ALA A 37 10.37 9.81 -10.14
N VAL A 38 9.66 9.46 -9.07
CA VAL A 38 10.24 8.70 -7.93
C VAL A 38 10.81 7.38 -8.44
N PHE A 39 10.04 6.59 -9.17
CA PHE A 39 10.53 5.30 -9.68
C PHE A 39 11.66 5.43 -10.70
N ALA A 40 11.67 6.48 -11.52
CA ALA A 40 12.77 6.75 -12.44
C ALA A 40 14.09 7.01 -11.71
N THR A 41 14.01 7.65 -10.53
CA THR A 41 15.17 8.04 -9.72
C THR A 41 15.63 6.90 -8.83
N SER A 42 14.70 6.20 -8.17
CA SER A 42 15.01 5.21 -7.15
C SER A 42 15.15 3.78 -7.68
N LEU A 43 14.57 3.47 -8.83
CA LEU A 43 14.65 2.15 -9.45
C LEU A 43 15.39 2.21 -10.79
N SER A 44 14.69 2.58 -11.86
CA SER A 44 15.26 2.72 -13.21
C SER A 44 14.28 3.43 -14.14
N ALA A 45 14.79 3.95 -15.26
CA ALA A 45 13.95 4.52 -16.32
C ALA A 45 12.97 3.48 -16.92
N ASP A 46 13.38 2.21 -16.99
CA ASP A 46 12.53 1.13 -17.49
C ASP A 46 11.37 0.83 -16.52
N ALA A 47 11.65 0.71 -15.22
CA ALA A 47 10.61 0.59 -14.19
C ALA A 47 9.61 1.75 -14.26
N ALA A 48 10.10 2.99 -14.41
CA ALA A 48 9.26 4.15 -14.60
C ALA A 48 8.42 4.11 -15.88
N ALA A 49 8.90 3.52 -16.97
CA ALA A 49 8.13 3.35 -18.21
C ALA A 49 7.00 2.30 -18.04
N ARG A 50 7.24 1.26 -17.25
CA ARG A 50 6.24 0.23 -16.94
C ARG A 50 5.17 0.69 -15.95
N PHE A 51 5.47 1.68 -15.11
CA PHE A 51 4.55 2.23 -14.13
C PHE A 51 3.20 2.66 -14.74
N ALA A 52 2.11 2.17 -14.14
CA ALA A 52 0.75 2.65 -14.34
C ALA A 52 -0.06 2.46 -13.05
N ILE A 53 -1.01 3.35 -12.81
CA ILE A 53 -1.98 3.15 -11.74
C ILE A 53 -3.06 2.18 -12.24
N PRO A 54 -3.42 1.12 -11.49
CA PRO A 54 -4.56 0.28 -11.82
C PRO A 54 -5.86 1.10 -11.91
N ALA A 55 -6.72 0.83 -12.90
CA ALA A 55 -7.91 1.65 -13.18
C ALA A 55 -8.85 1.78 -11.98
N ALA A 56 -8.99 0.72 -11.19
CA ALA A 56 -9.77 0.72 -9.96
C ALA A 56 -9.18 1.69 -8.91
N PHE A 57 -7.86 1.70 -8.75
CA PHE A 57 -7.17 2.65 -7.88
C PHE A 57 -7.35 4.08 -8.35
N GLU A 58 -7.22 4.33 -9.65
CA GLU A 58 -7.45 5.65 -10.21
C GLU A 58 -8.90 6.14 -9.95
N ALA A 59 -9.90 5.27 -10.14
CA ALA A 59 -11.29 5.59 -9.83
C ALA A 59 -11.49 5.94 -8.35
N TYR A 60 -10.83 5.21 -7.44
CA TYR A 60 -10.83 5.53 -6.01
C TYR A 60 -10.19 6.89 -5.72
N LEU A 61 -9.05 7.22 -6.34
CA LEU A 61 -8.40 8.51 -6.15
C LEU A 61 -9.29 9.67 -6.58
N HIS A 62 -10.07 9.49 -7.65
CA HIS A 62 -11.05 10.47 -8.08
C HIS A 62 -12.24 10.61 -7.13
N ALA A 63 -12.67 9.52 -6.50
CA ALA A 63 -13.86 9.52 -5.64
C ALA A 63 -13.53 9.97 -4.22
N ALA A 64 -12.57 9.31 -3.58
CA ALA A 64 -12.31 9.43 -2.15
C ALA A 64 -11.28 10.51 -1.83
N GLY A 65 -10.18 10.59 -2.59
CA GLY A 65 -9.07 11.53 -2.36
C GLY A 65 -8.49 11.55 -0.94
N GLY A 66 -7.40 12.30 -0.77
CA GLY A 66 -6.92 12.77 0.53
C GLY A 66 -6.32 11.74 1.51
N ASP A 67 -5.73 12.28 2.59
CA ASP A 67 -5.20 11.53 3.71
C ASP A 67 -6.35 11.17 4.63
N GLN A 68 -6.41 9.93 5.08
CA GLN A 68 -7.44 9.47 5.99
C GLN A 68 -6.80 8.68 7.11
N TYR A 69 -7.21 8.99 8.33
CA TYR A 69 -6.67 8.39 9.53
C TYR A 69 -7.81 8.12 10.49
N ASP A 70 -7.96 6.86 10.90
CA ASP A 70 -8.96 6.46 11.89
C ASP A 70 -8.34 6.05 13.24
N GLY A 71 -7.05 6.33 13.44
CA GLY A 71 -6.28 5.87 14.61
C GLY A 71 -5.48 4.61 14.32
N ALA A 72 -6.11 3.61 13.69
CA ALA A 72 -5.53 2.29 13.47
C ALA A 72 -5.02 2.10 12.03
N VAL A 73 -5.62 2.80 11.07
CA VAL A 73 -5.29 2.72 9.65
C VAL A 73 -5.09 4.13 9.11
N THR A 74 -4.05 4.28 8.30
CA THR A 74 -3.80 5.49 7.52
C THR A 74 -3.87 5.16 6.04
N LEU A 75 -4.81 5.76 5.31
CA LEU A 75 -4.76 5.82 3.85
C LEU A 75 -4.11 7.14 3.46
N TRP A 76 -3.09 7.07 2.61
CA TRP A 76 -2.34 8.27 2.21
C TRP A 76 -3.09 9.06 1.13
N SER A 77 -3.04 10.39 1.22
CA SER A 77 -3.35 11.28 0.10
C SER A 77 -2.43 11.02 -1.07
N LEU A 78 -2.75 11.54 -2.25
CA LEU A 78 -1.79 11.49 -3.36
C LEU A 78 -0.42 12.08 -3.02
N ALA A 79 -0.38 13.20 -2.29
CA ALA A 79 0.86 13.80 -1.83
C ALA A 79 1.57 12.91 -0.79
N GLY A 80 0.80 12.35 0.16
CA GLY A 80 1.28 11.39 1.15
C GLY A 80 1.87 10.15 0.51
N MET A 81 1.19 9.58 -0.50
CA MET A 81 1.64 8.42 -1.27
C MET A 81 2.94 8.71 -2.01
N VAL A 82 3.06 9.86 -2.67
CA VAL A 82 4.31 10.25 -3.35
C VAL A 82 5.45 10.30 -2.35
N ARG A 83 5.28 11.04 -1.25
CA ARG A 83 6.31 11.19 -0.21
C ARG A 83 6.67 9.86 0.43
N SER A 84 5.67 9.06 0.78
CA SER A 84 5.87 7.79 1.47
C SER A 84 6.51 6.76 0.53
N THR A 85 6.07 6.70 -0.72
CA THR A 85 6.70 5.86 -1.76
C THR A 85 8.13 6.31 -2.03
N GLU A 86 8.42 7.62 -2.03
CA GLU A 86 9.79 8.12 -2.17
C GLU A 86 10.69 7.67 -1.02
N VAL A 87 10.22 7.77 0.23
CA VAL A 87 10.95 7.28 1.40
C VAL A 87 11.22 5.78 1.25
N TRP A 88 10.19 4.99 0.93
CA TRP A 88 10.34 3.55 0.77
C TRP A 88 11.23 3.16 -0.40
N ALA A 89 11.13 3.84 -1.53
CA ALA A 89 11.96 3.56 -2.69
C ALA A 89 13.45 3.88 -2.41
N ARG A 90 13.74 4.85 -1.52
CA ARG A 90 15.10 5.13 -1.04
C ARG A 90 15.58 4.10 -0.01
N LEU A 91 14.74 3.74 0.98
CA LEU A 91 15.09 2.76 2.01
C LEU A 91 15.31 1.37 1.43
N ARG A 92 14.61 0.98 0.35
CA ARG A 92 14.88 -0.25 -0.42
C ARG A 92 16.26 -0.29 -1.09
N GLY A 93 16.98 0.84 -1.13
CA GLY A 93 18.38 0.89 -1.53
C GLY A 93 19.34 0.33 -0.48
N CYS A 94 18.87 0.03 0.73
CA CYS A 94 19.65 -0.51 1.84
C CYS A 94 19.52 -2.06 1.88
N ASP A 95 20.53 -2.70 1.30
CA ASP A 95 21.26 -3.89 1.78
C ASP A 95 20.72 -5.34 1.70
N ASP A 96 19.46 -5.62 1.33
CA ASP A 96 19.09 -7.02 0.96
C ASP A 96 18.41 -7.14 -0.42
N PRO A 97 19.09 -7.72 -1.44
CA PRO A 97 18.49 -7.99 -2.76
C PRO A 97 17.48 -9.14 -2.77
N ASP A 98 17.49 -10.05 -1.80
CA ASP A 98 16.64 -11.24 -1.73
C ASP A 98 15.29 -10.97 -1.01
N GLU A 99 15.15 -9.84 -0.32
CA GLU A 99 13.91 -9.42 0.36
C GLU A 99 13.07 -8.40 -0.42
N ARG A 100 13.51 -8.02 -1.62
CA ARG A 100 12.79 -7.03 -2.43
C ARG A 100 11.46 -7.61 -2.91
N PRO A 101 10.33 -6.92 -2.74
CA PRO A 101 9.14 -7.28 -3.51
C PRO A 101 9.50 -7.00 -4.97
N ALA A 102 9.49 -8.08 -5.75
CA ALA A 102 9.85 -8.18 -7.16
C ALA A 102 10.04 -6.86 -7.93
N ASP A 103 11.24 -6.69 -8.49
CA ASP A 103 11.76 -5.71 -9.46
C ASP A 103 10.78 -4.74 -10.16
N GLY A 104 10.01 -3.93 -9.41
CA GLY A 104 8.96 -3.12 -10.02
C GLY A 104 8.45 -1.93 -9.19
N PRO A 105 7.70 -1.02 -9.84
CA PRO A 105 6.96 0.05 -9.16
C PRO A 105 5.90 -0.46 -8.18
N TRP A 106 6.16 -0.34 -6.89
CA TRP A 106 5.19 -0.57 -5.81
C TRP A 106 4.91 0.74 -5.07
N VAL A 107 3.64 1.16 -5.02
CA VAL A 107 3.23 2.41 -4.36
C VAL A 107 2.76 2.11 -2.94
N HIS A 108 3.38 2.73 -1.94
CA HIS A 108 2.90 2.67 -0.56
C HIS A 108 1.66 3.56 -0.43
N PHE A 109 0.48 2.96 -0.25
CA PHE A 109 -0.81 3.68 -0.27
C PHE A 109 -1.54 3.68 1.06
N ALA A 110 -1.18 2.77 1.98
CA ALA A 110 -1.74 2.75 3.32
C ALA A 110 -0.76 2.20 4.34
N SER A 111 -1.02 2.46 5.61
CA SER A 111 -0.39 1.76 6.73
C SER A 111 -1.45 1.42 7.76
N TYR A 112 -1.19 0.43 8.60
CA TYR A 112 -2.01 0.19 9.78
C TYR A 112 -1.18 -0.29 10.97
N GLY A 113 -1.61 0.10 12.17
CA GLY A 113 -0.76 0.02 13.34
C GLY A 113 0.54 0.81 13.14
N ASP A 114 1.54 0.47 13.94
CA ASP A 114 2.89 1.04 13.89
C ASP A 114 3.84 0.24 12.98
N LYS A 115 3.39 -0.90 12.44
CA LYS A 115 4.28 -1.88 11.79
C LYS A 115 3.84 -2.39 10.43
N HIS A 116 2.63 -2.09 9.97
CA HIS A 116 2.13 -2.65 8.72
C HIS A 116 2.03 -1.58 7.64
N TRP A 117 2.49 -1.92 6.46
CA TRP A 117 2.51 -1.06 5.28
C TRP A 117 1.85 -1.79 4.12
N LEU A 118 0.98 -1.10 3.38
CA LEU A 118 0.29 -1.67 2.23
C LEU A 118 0.80 -1.03 0.95
N PHE A 119 1.23 -1.89 0.05
CA PHE A 119 1.80 -1.52 -1.23
C PHE A 119 0.92 -2.02 -2.36
N LEU A 120 0.68 -1.18 -3.35
CA LEU A 120 -0.01 -1.54 -4.57
C LEU A 120 1.00 -1.78 -5.69
N CYS A 121 0.92 -2.92 -6.37
CA CYS A 121 1.74 -3.18 -7.55
C CYS A 121 1.24 -2.34 -8.72
N CYS A 122 2.10 -1.45 -9.20
CA CYS A 122 1.84 -0.53 -10.30
C CYS A 122 2.73 -0.83 -11.52
N ASP A 123 3.39 -1.99 -11.57
CA ASP A 123 4.18 -2.43 -12.72
C ASP A 123 3.33 -3.22 -13.72
N ARG A 124 3.08 -2.68 -14.92
CA ARG A 124 2.27 -3.36 -15.95
C ARG A 124 2.84 -4.68 -16.47
N ALA A 125 4.15 -4.90 -16.32
CA ALA A 125 4.76 -6.16 -16.76
C ALA A 125 4.80 -7.20 -15.63
N HIS A 126 4.49 -6.81 -14.39
CA HIS A 126 4.55 -7.69 -13.26
C HIS A 126 3.26 -8.52 -13.12
N PRO A 127 3.34 -9.85 -12.85
CA PRO A 127 2.16 -10.70 -12.67
C PRO A 127 1.19 -10.23 -11.58
N GLU A 128 1.69 -9.48 -10.60
CA GLU A 128 0.90 -8.93 -9.49
C GLU A 128 0.30 -7.55 -9.77
N PHE A 129 0.35 -7.02 -11.01
CA PHE A 129 -0.23 -5.70 -11.33
C PHE A 129 -1.68 -5.55 -10.81
N GLY A 130 -1.93 -4.53 -9.99
CA GLY A 130 -3.24 -4.32 -9.36
C GLY A 130 -3.46 -5.04 -8.02
N ASN A 131 -2.52 -5.88 -7.59
CA ASN A 131 -2.58 -6.54 -6.29
C ASN A 131 -1.94 -5.70 -5.19
N VAL A 132 -2.45 -5.93 -3.98
CA VAL A 132 -1.93 -5.34 -2.75
C VAL A 132 -1.02 -6.34 -2.05
N ALA A 133 0.17 -5.89 -1.69
CA ALA A 133 1.09 -6.60 -0.82
C ALA A 133 1.21 -5.87 0.52
N GLU A 134 1.44 -6.64 1.57
CA GLU A 134 1.71 -6.13 2.89
C GLU A 134 3.20 -6.25 3.20
N GLY A 135 3.78 -5.17 3.70
CA GLY A 135 5.06 -5.16 4.39
C GLY A 135 4.84 -5.11 5.89
N TYR A 136 5.73 -5.75 6.64
CA TYR A 136 5.67 -5.77 8.09
C TYR A 136 7.02 -5.49 8.71
N ASP A 137 7.04 -4.63 9.73
CA ASP A 137 8.20 -4.40 10.59
C ASP A 137 8.34 -5.56 11.58
N VAL A 138 9.22 -6.51 11.28
CA VAL A 138 9.48 -7.65 12.15
C VAL A 138 10.37 -7.32 13.34
N VAL A 139 10.93 -6.11 13.45
CA VAL A 139 11.98 -5.81 14.43
C VAL A 139 11.47 -4.86 15.52
N PRO A 140 11.01 -5.39 16.65
CA PRO A 140 10.36 -4.54 17.65
C PRO A 140 11.32 -3.65 18.49
N TRP A 141 12.67 -3.80 18.41
CA TRP A 141 13.62 -3.07 19.29
C TRP A 141 15.14 -3.28 19.02
N MET A 142 15.62 -3.55 17.79
CA MET A 142 17.08 -3.68 17.56
C MET A 142 17.71 -2.40 17.00
N ASP A 143 19.02 -2.23 17.27
CA ASP A 143 19.83 -1.07 16.91
C ASP A 143 19.68 -0.70 15.43
N GLU A 144 19.81 0.60 15.11
CA GLU A 144 19.53 1.24 13.80
C GLU A 144 20.22 0.60 12.57
N ASP A 145 21.10 -0.38 12.78
CA ASP A 145 21.91 -1.07 11.78
C ASP A 145 21.30 -2.40 11.26
N GLU A 146 20.21 -2.92 11.85
CA GLU A 146 19.53 -4.17 11.41
C GLU A 146 18.03 -3.97 11.15
N LEU A 147 17.70 -3.24 10.08
CA LEU A 147 16.33 -3.15 9.55
C LEU A 147 16.11 -4.25 8.50
N ASP A 148 15.56 -5.39 8.92
CA ASP A 148 15.20 -6.51 8.04
C ASP A 148 13.77 -6.27 7.50
N TYR A 149 13.64 -5.92 6.22
CA TYR A 149 12.38 -5.51 5.60
C TYR A 149 11.79 -6.66 4.77
N ASN A 150 11.07 -7.57 5.44
CA ASN A 150 10.43 -8.69 4.76
C ASN A 150 9.20 -8.23 3.95
N MET A 151 9.42 -7.87 2.69
CA MET A 151 8.39 -7.57 1.69
C MET A 151 8.13 -8.79 0.81
N ARG A 152 7.89 -9.96 1.41
CA ARG A 152 7.46 -11.14 0.66
C ARG A 152 6.03 -10.93 0.22
N GLY A 153 5.82 -10.78 -1.09
CA GLY A 153 4.50 -10.74 -1.70
C GLY A 153 3.64 -11.89 -1.20
N ALA A 154 2.77 -11.59 -0.24
CA ALA A 154 1.80 -12.50 0.37
C ALA A 154 2.31 -13.94 0.60
N LEU A 155 3.31 -14.20 1.47
CA LEU A 155 3.65 -15.61 1.81
C LEU A 155 4.23 -15.89 3.20
N VAL A 156 4.32 -14.93 4.11
CA VAL A 156 4.58 -15.27 5.51
C VAL A 156 3.52 -14.60 6.35
N ASP A 157 2.60 -15.42 6.84
CA ASP A 157 1.70 -15.08 7.93
C ASP A 157 2.54 -14.55 9.09
N PRO A 158 2.47 -13.26 9.45
CA PRO A 158 3.15 -12.76 10.65
C PRO A 158 2.56 -13.36 11.94
N TRP A 159 1.47 -14.14 11.84
CA TRP A 159 0.69 -14.67 12.95
C TRP A 159 0.71 -16.20 13.09
N GLY A 160 1.43 -16.92 12.23
CA GLY A 160 1.54 -18.37 12.26
C GLY A 160 0.29 -19.11 11.74
N ASP A 161 0.51 -19.95 10.73
CA ASP A 161 -0.32 -21.07 10.24
C ASP A 161 -1.83 -20.87 9.94
N GLU A 162 -2.46 -19.71 10.18
CA GLU A 162 -3.92 -19.57 10.08
C GLU A 162 -4.41 -18.59 8.99
N SER A 163 -3.54 -17.78 8.40
CA SER A 163 -3.87 -17.09 7.15
C SER A 163 -3.62 -18.05 5.98
N PRO A 164 -4.60 -18.33 5.11
CA PRO A 164 -4.35 -19.17 3.95
C PRO A 164 -3.21 -18.53 3.14
N PRO A 165 -2.13 -19.27 2.82
CA PRO A 165 -0.93 -18.73 2.16
C PRO A 165 -1.23 -18.08 0.80
N ASP A 166 -2.44 -18.25 0.28
CA ASP A 166 -2.88 -17.75 -1.03
C ASP A 166 -3.84 -16.55 -0.93
N ALA A 167 -3.97 -15.88 0.23
CA ALA A 167 -4.82 -14.70 0.38
C ALA A 167 -4.24 -13.49 -0.39
N ARG A 168 -4.35 -13.52 -1.72
CA ARG A 168 -4.04 -12.41 -2.60
C ARG A 168 -5.21 -11.42 -2.56
N TRP A 169 -4.92 -10.20 -2.12
CA TRP A 169 -5.88 -9.12 -2.14
C TRP A 169 -5.74 -8.37 -3.47
N THR A 170 -6.79 -8.41 -4.29
CA THR A 170 -6.91 -7.47 -5.40
C THR A 170 -7.32 -6.11 -4.84
N PHE A 171 -6.90 -5.03 -5.50
CA PHE A 171 -7.40 -3.72 -5.12
C PHE A 171 -8.94 -3.61 -5.28
N ASP A 172 -9.53 -4.33 -6.24
CA ASP A 172 -10.98 -4.40 -6.41
C ASP A 172 -11.69 -4.94 -5.16
N ALA A 173 -11.17 -6.01 -4.55
CA ALA A 173 -11.72 -6.56 -3.31
C ALA A 173 -11.61 -5.58 -2.13
N LEU A 174 -10.53 -4.78 -2.11
CA LEU A 174 -10.40 -3.69 -1.14
C LEU A 174 -11.43 -2.59 -1.42
N LEU A 175 -11.65 -2.22 -2.69
CA LEU A 175 -12.63 -1.20 -3.06
C LEU A 175 -14.05 -1.59 -2.80
N GLU A 176 -14.46 -2.82 -3.08
CA GLU A 176 -15.80 -3.30 -2.74
C GLU A 176 -16.05 -3.10 -1.24
N LEU A 177 -15.05 -3.41 -0.42
CA LEU A 177 -15.12 -3.21 1.02
C LEU A 177 -15.19 -1.72 1.42
N LEU A 178 -14.46 -0.84 0.73
CA LEU A 178 -14.52 0.61 1.00
C LEU A 178 -15.84 1.24 0.49
N ALA A 179 -16.34 0.79 -0.67
CA ALA A 179 -17.55 1.30 -1.32
C ALA A 179 -18.82 0.96 -0.53
N ASP A 180 -18.94 -0.29 -0.05
CA ASP A 180 -20.02 -0.72 0.84
C ASP A 180 -20.13 0.17 2.10
N ARG A 181 -19.02 0.80 2.52
CA ARG A 181 -18.95 1.65 3.72
C ARG A 181 -19.22 3.11 3.44
N ALA A 182 -18.74 3.65 2.32
CA ALA A 182 -19.12 5.00 1.89
C ALA A 182 -20.64 5.16 1.74
N ALA A 183 -21.36 4.07 1.43
CA ALA A 183 -22.81 4.03 1.36
C ALA A 183 -23.53 3.82 2.72
N ALA A 184 -22.81 3.43 3.79
CA ALA A 184 -23.41 3.19 5.09
C ALA A 184 -23.58 4.51 5.87
N PRO A 185 -24.73 4.76 6.52
CA PRO A 185 -24.92 5.96 7.32
C PRO A 185 -23.93 6.00 8.49
N ALA A 186 -23.32 7.16 8.72
CA ALA A 186 -22.49 7.40 9.90
C ALA A 186 -23.31 7.06 11.16
N ARG A 187 -22.80 6.12 11.96
CA ARG A 187 -23.45 5.68 13.20
C ARG A 187 -23.11 6.60 14.35
#